data_AF-M1YVT8-F1
#
_entry.id   AF-M1YVT8-F1
#
_cell.length_a   1.000
_cell.length_b   1.000
_cell.length_c   1.000
_cell.angle_alpha   90.00
_cell.angle_beta   90.00
_cell.angle_gamma   90.00
#
_symmetry.space_group_name_H-M   'P 1'
#
loop_
_entity.id
_entity.type
_entity.pdbx_description
1 polymer ?
#
loop_
_entity_poly.entity_id
_entity_poly.type
_entity_poly.pdbx_seq_one_letter_code
_entity_poly.pdbx_strand_id
1 'polypeptide(L)'
;MDQTPHELDDKLDRLVGKISLWTSLFLATAMTVWYAMANPPDSDELKRMRLFFKENAIKVGEFLRMPHDEKIKEVKKAQHPFYQSYMKASEVEKGKIRKIYHESIDYTPYQYWFNLFGLWMIAFSGFWFIGLMIQGVVNLVRQQKPPL
;
A
#
# COMPACT_ATOMS: atom_id res chain seq x y z
N MET A 1 -17.52 -45.82 -21.34
CA MET A 1 -16.30 -45.77 -20.50
C MET A 1 -16.74 -45.18 -19.17
N ASP A 2 -16.97 -46.06 -18.21
CA ASP A 2 -17.46 -45.73 -16.88
C ASP A 2 -16.27 -45.28 -16.04
N GLN A 3 -16.25 -44.03 -15.58
CA GLN A 3 -15.13 -43.51 -14.79
C GLN A 3 -15.26 -44.05 -13.36
N THR A 4 -14.22 -44.73 -12.85
CA THR A 4 -14.23 -45.27 -11.49
C THR A 4 -14.37 -44.13 -10.46
N PRO A 5 -15.09 -44.33 -9.34
CA PRO A 5 -15.42 -43.27 -8.37
C PRO A 5 -14.21 -42.45 -7.87
N HIS A 6 -13.04 -43.07 -7.77
CA HIS A 6 -11.79 -42.40 -7.37
C HIS A 6 -11.31 -41.35 -8.39
N GLU A 7 -11.48 -41.58 -9.70
CA GLU A 7 -11.07 -40.62 -10.73
C GLU A 7 -12.00 -39.40 -10.79
N LEU A 8 -13.26 -39.57 -10.40
CA LEU A 8 -14.24 -38.49 -10.37
C LEU A 8 -13.97 -37.53 -9.21
N ASP A 9 -13.61 -38.06 -8.03
CA ASP A 9 -13.23 -37.27 -6.85
C ASP A 9 -11.93 -36.49 -7.08
N ASP A 10 -10.90 -37.10 -7.68
CA ASP A 10 -9.64 -36.42 -8.00
C ASP A 10 -9.82 -35.25 -8.98
N LYS A 11 -10.74 -35.40 -9.94
CA LYS A 11 -11.09 -34.30 -10.87
C LYS A 11 -11.82 -33.19 -10.16
N LEU A 12 -12.74 -33.52 -9.25
CA LEU A 12 -13.52 -32.54 -8.49
C LEU A 12 -12.60 -31.72 -7.58
N ASP A 13 -11.66 -32.37 -6.89
CA ASP A 13 -10.71 -31.70 -6.00
C ASP A 13 -9.77 -30.75 -6.74
N ARG A 14 -9.32 -31.12 -7.94
CA ARG A 14 -8.57 -30.20 -8.81
C ARG A 14 -9.41 -29.02 -9.28
N LEU A 15 -10.72 -29.22 -9.51
CA LEU A 15 -11.63 -28.19 -9.96
C LEU A 15 -11.92 -27.20 -8.81
N VAL A 16 -12.17 -27.70 -7.61
CA VAL A 16 -12.34 -26.90 -6.38
C VAL A 16 -11.08 -26.09 -6.08
N GLY A 17 -9.89 -26.71 -6.18
CA GLY A 17 -8.62 -25.99 -6.00
C GLY A 17 -8.43 -24.86 -7.01
N LYS A 18 -8.81 -25.07 -8.28
CA LYS A 18 -8.79 -24.02 -9.31
C LYS A 18 -9.80 -22.91 -9.01
N ILE A 19 -11.01 -23.25 -8.58
CA ILE A 19 -12.02 -22.25 -8.20
C ILE A 19 -11.51 -21.42 -7.02
N SER A 20 -10.99 -22.06 -5.98
CA SER A 20 -10.41 -21.39 -4.82
C SER A 20 -9.31 -20.41 -5.23
N LEU A 21 -8.40 -20.83 -6.12
CA LEU A 21 -7.35 -19.99 -6.68
C LEU A 21 -7.92 -18.74 -7.36
N TRP A 22 -8.85 -18.93 -8.31
CA TRP A 22 -9.41 -17.84 -9.11
C TRP A 22 -10.28 -16.89 -8.28
N THR A 23 -11.08 -17.42 -7.36
CA THR A 23 -11.88 -16.63 -6.42
C THR A 23 -10.98 -15.80 -5.51
N SER A 24 -9.90 -16.38 -4.98
CA SER A 24 -8.94 -15.66 -4.13
C SER A 24 -8.24 -14.53 -4.88
N LEU A 25 -7.86 -14.80 -6.13
CA LEU A 25 -7.27 -13.79 -7.02
C LEU A 25 -8.23 -12.61 -7.24
N PHE A 26 -9.49 -12.90 -7.56
CA PHE A 26 -10.51 -11.88 -7.79
C PHE A 26 -10.78 -11.06 -6.53
N LEU A 27 -10.99 -11.72 -5.38
CA LEU A 27 -11.28 -11.06 -4.11
C LEU A 27 -10.12 -10.17 -3.64
N ALA A 28 -8.88 -10.68 -3.70
CA ALA A 28 -7.71 -9.89 -3.34
C ALA A 28 -7.54 -8.67 -4.24
N THR A 29 -7.77 -8.83 -5.55
CA THR A 29 -7.70 -7.74 -6.51
C THR A 29 -8.79 -6.70 -6.25
N ALA A 30 -10.04 -7.14 -6.05
CA ALA A 30 -11.16 -6.24 -5.76
C ALA A 30 -10.93 -5.44 -4.46
N MET A 31 -10.46 -6.12 -3.40
CA MET A 31 -10.13 -5.50 -2.12
C MET A 31 -9.00 -4.47 -2.27
N THR A 32 -7.95 -4.80 -3.02
CA THR A 32 -6.81 -3.91 -3.25
C THR A 32 -7.20 -2.70 -4.09
N VAL A 33 -8.02 -2.90 -5.14
CA VAL A 33 -8.54 -1.80 -5.97
C VAL A 33 -9.43 -0.88 -5.15
N TRP A 34 -10.31 -1.43 -4.30
CA TRP A 34 -11.09 -0.61 -3.38
C TRP A 34 -10.19 0.19 -2.43
N TYR A 35 -9.18 -0.44 -1.83
CA TYR A 35 -8.24 0.25 -0.97
C TYR A 35 -7.49 1.39 -1.70
N ALA A 36 -7.06 1.16 -2.94
CA ALA A 36 -6.39 2.17 -3.77
C ALA A 36 -7.30 3.35 -4.11
N MET A 37 -8.60 3.09 -4.38
CA MET A 37 -9.57 4.17 -4.62
C MET A 37 -9.84 5.00 -3.36
N ALA A 38 -9.89 4.36 -2.18
CA ALA A 38 -10.09 5.04 -0.91
C ALA A 38 -8.83 5.81 -0.43
N ASN A 39 -7.65 5.34 -0.82
CA ASN A 39 -6.36 5.91 -0.43
C ASN A 39 -5.52 6.17 -1.68
N PRO A 40 -5.80 7.24 -2.44
CA PRO A 40 -5.05 7.54 -3.65
C PRO A 40 -3.58 7.86 -3.33
N PRO A 41 -2.66 7.61 -4.28
CA PRO A 41 -1.26 7.97 -4.10
C PRO A 41 -1.07 9.49 -3.99
N ASP A 42 0.01 9.91 -3.33
CA ASP A 42 0.40 11.32 -3.26
C ASP A 42 0.47 11.96 -4.66
N SER A 43 0.05 13.22 -4.77
CA SER A 43 0.19 14.01 -5.99
C SER A 43 1.66 14.21 -6.36
N ASP A 44 1.96 14.42 -7.64
CA ASP A 44 3.35 14.57 -8.10
C ASP A 44 4.05 15.79 -7.50
N GLU A 45 3.30 16.87 -7.22
CA GLU A 45 3.81 18.03 -6.50
C GLU A 45 4.22 17.68 -5.08
N LEU A 46 3.39 16.92 -4.36
CA LEU A 46 3.67 16.50 -2.99
C LEU A 46 4.88 15.56 -2.97
N LYS A 47 4.96 14.61 -3.91
CA LYS A 47 6.13 13.72 -4.04
C LYS A 47 7.43 14.52 -4.27
N ARG A 48 7.41 15.50 -5.17
CA ARG A 48 8.57 16.38 -5.42
C ARG A 48 8.96 17.18 -4.18
N MET A 49 7.98 17.70 -3.43
CA MET A 49 8.24 18.43 -2.20
C MET A 49 8.83 17.51 -1.10
N ARG A 50 8.29 16.30 -0.95
CA ARG A 50 8.80 15.29 -0.01
C ARG A 50 10.24 14.87 -0.36
N LEU A 51 10.53 14.65 -1.64
CA LEU A 51 11.89 14.37 -2.13
C LEU A 51 12.85 15.54 -1.86
N PHE A 52 12.43 16.76 -2.16
CA PHE A 52 13.21 17.96 -1.85
C PHE A 52 13.54 18.06 -0.35
N PHE A 53 12.57 17.80 0.53
CA PHE A 53 12.78 17.79 1.97
C PHE A 53 13.72 16.68 2.42
N LYS A 54 13.61 15.48 1.86
CA LYS A 54 14.51 14.37 2.15
C LYS A 54 15.96 14.72 1.77
N GLU A 55 16.16 15.22 0.55
CA GLU A 55 17.48 15.57 0.02
C GLU A 55 18.12 16.77 0.75
N ASN A 56 17.29 17.69 1.25
CA ASN A 56 17.75 18.93 1.89
C ASN A 56 17.34 19.01 3.36
N ALA A 57 17.20 17.87 4.04
CA ALA A 57 16.61 17.78 5.38
C ALA A 57 17.26 18.74 6.38
N ILE A 58 18.60 18.79 6.43
CA ILE A 58 19.34 19.69 7.33
C ILE A 58 19.04 21.16 7.02
N LYS A 59 19.23 21.58 5.75
CA LYS A 59 19.04 22.99 5.34
C LYS A 59 17.62 23.47 5.53
N VAL A 60 16.63 22.65 5.16
CA VAL A 60 15.21 22.97 5.33
C VAL A 60 14.86 22.97 6.81
N GLY A 61 15.35 22.01 7.59
CA GLY A 61 15.15 21.93 9.03
C GLY A 61 15.68 23.16 9.77
N GLU A 62 16.90 23.60 9.46
CA GLU A 62 17.48 24.83 9.98
C GLU A 62 16.60 26.03 9.64
N PHE A 63 16.25 26.21 8.36
CA PHE A 63 15.37 27.29 7.90
C PHE A 63 14.01 27.31 8.63
N LEU A 64 13.41 26.14 8.86
CA LEU A 64 12.13 26.04 9.56
C LEU A 64 12.21 26.45 11.04
N ARG A 65 13.39 26.32 11.67
CA ARG A 65 13.65 26.64 13.08
C ARG A 65 14.18 28.06 13.31
N MET A 66 14.74 28.71 12.30
CA MET A 66 15.25 30.08 12.39
C MET A 66 14.16 31.10 12.80
N PRO A 67 14.52 32.22 13.45
CA PRO A 67 13.62 33.36 13.66
C PRO A 67 13.27 34.06 12.34
N HIS A 68 12.16 34.80 12.32
CA HIS A 68 11.61 35.39 11.09
C HIS A 68 12.60 36.27 10.33
N ASP A 69 13.36 37.11 11.05
CA ASP A 69 14.31 38.06 10.46
C ASP A 69 15.46 37.37 9.72
N GLU A 70 15.90 36.22 10.24
CA GLU A 70 16.93 35.40 9.61
C GLU A 70 16.40 34.66 8.39
N LYS A 71 15.13 34.21 8.42
CA LYS A 71 14.50 33.61 7.24
C LYS A 71 14.44 34.57 6.07
N ILE A 72 14.16 35.85 6.30
CA ILE A 72 14.15 36.87 5.22
C ILE A 72 15.52 36.96 4.54
N LYS A 73 16.61 36.90 5.32
CA LYS A 73 17.97 36.93 4.79
C LYS A 73 18.28 35.66 3.99
N GLU A 74 17.91 34.49 4.50
CA GLU A 74 18.15 33.23 3.79
C GLU A 74 17.30 33.06 2.54
N VAL A 75 16.07 33.55 2.51
CA VAL A 75 15.24 33.55 1.30
C VAL A 75 15.89 34.37 0.18
N LYS A 76 16.53 35.49 0.51
CA LYS A 76 17.27 36.32 -0.45
C LYS A 76 18.52 35.63 -0.99
N LYS A 77 19.20 34.82 -0.17
CA LYS A 77 20.42 34.09 -0.54
C LYS A 77 20.14 32.81 -1.32
N ALA A 78 19.21 31.98 -0.82
CA ALA A 78 19.00 30.63 -1.33
C ALA A 78 18.26 30.58 -2.68
N GLN A 79 17.54 31.65 -3.05
CA GLN A 79 16.80 31.82 -4.33
C GLN A 79 15.89 30.65 -4.76
N HIS A 80 15.59 29.69 -3.88
CA HIS A 80 14.73 28.55 -4.22
C HIS A 80 13.24 28.93 -4.05
N PRO A 81 12.35 28.52 -4.98
CA PRO A 81 10.91 28.85 -4.93
C PRO A 81 10.22 28.45 -3.62
N PHE A 82 10.65 27.34 -3.01
CA PHE A 82 10.13 26.88 -1.71
C PHE A 82 10.27 27.92 -0.59
N TYR A 83 11.45 28.53 -0.43
CA TYR A 83 11.68 29.46 0.67
C TYR A 83 10.83 30.72 0.49
N GLN A 84 10.67 31.18 -0.76
CA GLN A 84 9.82 32.32 -1.08
C GLN A 84 8.34 32.02 -0.84
N SER A 85 7.85 30.85 -1.27
CA SER A 85 6.46 30.45 -1.05
C SER A 85 6.16 30.23 0.43
N TYR A 86 7.10 29.65 1.19
CA TYR A 86 6.97 29.47 2.63
C TYR A 86 6.81 30.80 3.39
N MET A 87 7.54 31.84 2.97
CA MET A 87 7.42 33.17 3.61
C MET A 87 6.09 33.86 3.32
N LYS A 88 5.51 33.61 2.15
CA LYS A 88 4.20 34.15 1.72
C LYS A 88 3.02 33.35 2.25
N ALA A 89 3.25 32.11 2.69
CA ALA A 89 2.21 31.23 3.20
C ALA A 89 1.60 31.74 4.51
N SER A 90 0.34 31.39 4.73
CA SER A 90 -0.35 31.62 6.01
C SER A 90 0.26 30.75 7.13
N GLU A 91 0.02 31.10 8.40
CA GLU A 91 0.47 30.28 9.53
C GLU A 91 -0.12 28.86 9.51
N VAL A 92 -1.36 28.72 9.01
CA VAL A 92 -2.01 27.42 8.81
C VAL A 92 -1.26 26.57 7.80
N GLU A 93 -0.87 27.15 6.66
CA GLU A 93 -0.10 26.45 5.62
C GLU A 93 1.32 26.13 6.09
N LYS A 94 1.99 27.04 6.81
CA LYS A 94 3.30 26.79 7.41
C LYS A 94 3.24 25.60 8.38
N GLY A 95 2.17 25.49 9.16
CA GLY A 95 1.91 24.33 10.02
C GLY A 95 1.81 23.02 9.23
N LYS A 96 1.07 23.03 8.10
CA LYS A 96 0.98 21.87 7.19
C LYS A 96 2.34 21.51 6.58
N ILE A 97 3.11 22.50 6.12
CA ILE A 97 4.45 22.29 5.54
C ILE A 97 5.39 21.68 6.57
N ARG A 98 5.36 22.16 7.83
CA ARG A 98 6.18 21.59 8.91
C ARG A 98 5.81 20.14 9.21
N LYS A 99 4.52 19.81 9.19
CA LYS A 99 4.05 18.42 9.33
C LYS A 99 4.58 17.55 8.19
N ILE A 100 4.41 17.98 6.94
CA ILE A 100 4.90 17.24 5.76
C ILE A 100 6.41 17.09 5.84
N TYR A 101 7.17 18.12 6.21
CA TYR A 101 8.62 18.05 6.39
C TYR A 101 9.01 16.92 7.36
N HIS A 102 8.37 16.85 8.53
CA HIS A 102 8.66 15.81 9.50
C HIS A 102 8.36 14.40 8.96
N GLU A 103 7.24 14.23 8.26
CA GLU A 103 6.89 12.96 7.58
C GLU A 103 7.82 12.62 6.41
N SER A 104 8.50 13.61 5.83
CA SER A 104 9.29 13.44 4.61
C SER A 104 10.70 12.93 4.84
N ILE A 105 11.21 13.01 6.07
CA ILE A 105 12.60 12.62 6.39
C ILE A 105 12.85 11.16 6.01
N ASP A 106 11.89 10.29 6.32
CA ASP A 106 11.96 8.85 6.03
C ASP A 106 11.19 8.47 4.75
N TYR A 107 10.84 9.44 3.92
CA TYR A 107 9.99 9.20 2.75
C TYR A 107 10.66 8.27 1.72
N THR A 108 9.90 7.29 1.25
CA THR A 108 10.31 6.41 0.15
C THR A 108 9.23 6.42 -0.94
N PRO A 109 9.54 6.87 -2.18
CA PRO A 109 8.52 7.09 -3.21
C PRO A 109 7.78 5.82 -3.64
N TYR A 110 8.42 4.66 -3.50
CA TYR A 110 7.84 3.36 -3.83
C TYR A 110 7.04 2.74 -2.68
N GLN A 111 7.04 3.33 -1.49
CA GLN A 111 6.41 2.75 -0.29
C GLN A 111 4.91 2.54 -0.46
N TYR A 112 4.22 3.46 -1.14
CA TYR A 112 2.79 3.31 -1.45
C TYR A 112 2.51 2.04 -2.28
N TRP A 113 3.25 1.87 -3.38
CA TRP A 113 3.07 0.72 -4.28
C TRP A 113 3.51 -0.58 -3.63
N PHE A 114 4.58 -0.54 -2.82
CA PHE A 114 5.03 -1.68 -2.03
C PHE A 114 3.96 -2.11 -1.02
N ASN A 115 3.35 -1.16 -0.31
CA ASN A 115 2.25 -1.44 0.62
C ASN A 115 1.02 -1.99 -0.09
N LEU A 116 0.69 -1.46 -1.27
CA LEU A 116 -0.45 -1.90 -2.05
C LEU A 116 -0.26 -3.34 -2.57
N PHE A 117 0.93 -3.65 -3.07
CA PHE A 117 1.30 -5.01 -3.46
C PHE A 117 1.33 -5.96 -2.24
N GLY A 118 1.87 -5.51 -1.11
CA GLY A 118 1.88 -6.27 0.14
C GLY A 118 0.46 -6.60 0.62
N LEU A 119 -0.45 -5.62 0.59
CA LEU A 119 -1.87 -5.82 0.89
C LEU A 119 -2.48 -6.89 -0.03
N TRP A 120 -2.23 -6.80 -1.34
CA TRP A 120 -2.71 -7.79 -2.29
C TRP A 120 -2.19 -9.19 -1.98
N MET A 121 -0.90 -9.33 -1.69
CA MET A 121 -0.27 -10.61 -1.35
C MET A 121 -0.85 -11.22 -0.07
N ILE A 122 -1.08 -10.40 0.95
CA ILE A 122 -1.67 -10.84 2.23
C ILE A 122 -3.13 -11.25 2.02
N ALA A 123 -3.92 -10.45 1.32
CA ALA A 123 -5.32 -10.75 1.04
C ALA A 123 -5.46 -12.03 0.20
N PHE A 124 -4.66 -12.15 -0.87
CA PHE A 124 -4.65 -13.32 -1.75
C PHE A 124 -4.28 -14.59 -1.01
N SER A 125 -3.16 -14.58 -0.27
CA SER A 125 -2.72 -15.74 0.48
C SER A 125 -3.73 -16.11 1.58
N GLY A 126 -4.34 -15.13 2.25
CA GLY A 126 -5.39 -15.35 3.24
C GLY A 126 -6.64 -16.02 2.64
N PHE A 127 -7.20 -15.48 1.55
CA PHE A 127 -8.37 -16.08 0.89
C PHE A 127 -8.07 -17.47 0.34
N TRP A 128 -6.90 -17.65 -0.27
CA TRP A 128 -6.50 -18.93 -0.82
C TRP A 128 -6.37 -19.97 0.29
N PHE A 129 -5.68 -19.63 1.38
CA PHE A 129 -5.48 -20.53 2.50
C PHE A 129 -6.82 -20.98 3.10
N ILE A 130 -7.78 -20.07 3.27
CA ILE A 130 -9.14 -20.41 3.71
C ILE A 130 -9.80 -21.41 2.74
N GLY A 131 -9.68 -21.18 1.43
CA GLY A 131 -10.22 -22.11 0.43
C GLY A 131 -9.61 -23.51 0.51
N LEU A 132 -8.29 -23.62 0.71
CA LEU A 132 -7.61 -24.90 0.92
C LEU A 132 -8.06 -25.58 2.21
N MET A 133 -8.25 -24.83 3.30
CA MET A 133 -8.73 -25.35 4.57
C MET A 133 -10.14 -25.95 4.45
N ILE A 134 -11.04 -25.25 3.75
CA ILE A 134 -12.40 -25.75 3.46
C ILE A 134 -12.32 -27.05 2.66
N GLN A 135 -11.47 -27.10 1.62
CA GLN A 135 -11.26 -28.31 0.84
C GLN A 135 -10.72 -29.46 1.69
N GLY A 136 -9.74 -29.20 2.56
CA GLY A 136 -9.19 -30.19 3.48
C GLY A 136 -10.23 -30.76 4.43
N VAL A 137 -11.08 -29.91 5.02
CA VAL A 137 -12.19 -30.34 5.90
C VAL A 137 -13.20 -31.20 5.13
N VAL A 138 -13.59 -30.79 3.91
CA VAL A 138 -14.52 -31.57 3.07
C VAL A 138 -13.95 -32.95 2.77
N ASN A 139 -12.66 -33.04 2.45
CA ASN A 139 -12.00 -34.30 2.14
C ASN A 139 -11.94 -35.25 3.35
N LEU A 140 -11.64 -34.71 4.54
CA LEU A 140 -11.67 -35.49 5.79
C LEU A 140 -13.07 -36.06 6.07
N VAL A 141 -14.13 -35.26 5.89
CA VAL A 141 -15.51 -35.71 6.09
C VAL A 141 -15.91 -36.77 5.06
N ARG A 142 -15.46 -36.67 3.81
CA ARG A 142 -15.71 -37.68 2.78
C ARG A 142 -15.04 -39.01 3.09
N GLN A 143 -13.81 -39.00 3.59
CA GLN A 143 -13.09 -40.22 3.96
C GLN A 143 -13.70 -40.96 5.16
N GLN A 144 -14.46 -40.26 6.02
CA GLN A 144 -15.13 -40.88 7.18
C GLN A 144 -16.46 -41.56 6.84
N LYS A 145 -17.05 -41.34 5.65
CA LYS A 145 -18.29 -42.02 5.25
C LYS A 145 -17.96 -43.46 4.79
N PRO A 146 -18.52 -44.51 5.42
CA PRO A 146 -18.37 -45.87 4.93
C PRO A 146 -19.07 -46.03 3.56
N PRO A 147 -18.57 -46.89 2.66
CA PRO A 147 -19.29 -47.24 1.43
C PRO A 147 -20.61 -47.92 1.80
N LEU A 148 -21.71 -47.40 1.24
CA LEU A 148 -23.04 -48.02 1.29
C LEU A 148 -23.11 -49.22 0.35
#